data_AF-A0A518IZ85-F1
#
_entry.id   AF-A0A518IZ85-F1
#
_cell.length_a   1.000
_cell.length_b   1.000
_cell.length_c   1.000
_cell.angle_alpha   90.00
_cell.angle_beta   90.00
_cell.angle_gamma   90.00
#
_symmetry.space_group_name_H-M   'P 1'
#
loop_
_entity.id
_entity.type
_entity.pdbx_description
1 polymer ?
#
loop_
_entity_poly.entity_id
_entity_poly.type
_entity_poly.pdbx_seq_one_letter_code
_entity_poly.pdbx_strand_id
1 'polypeptide(L)' 'MPKALCLTSLVVAALLFILFASDFGMSMAGMDDVAPFQGASMMMDIAFLILSVTLGILSWITFREQV' A
#
# COMPACT_ATOMS: atom_id res chain seq x y z
N MET A 1 -0.16 22.46 -10.06
CA MET A 1 -0.31 22.63 -8.59
C MET A 1 0.33 21.42 -7.90
N PRO A 2 1.57 21.53 -7.40
CA PRO A 2 2.35 20.40 -6.89
C PRO A 2 1.69 19.67 -5.70
N LYS A 3 0.85 20.38 -4.94
CA LYS A 3 0.07 19.84 -3.80
C LYS A 3 -0.87 18.69 -4.19
N ALA A 4 -1.54 18.80 -5.33
CA ALA A 4 -2.50 17.78 -5.76
C ALA A 4 -1.79 16.46 -6.08
N LEU A 5 -0.63 16.51 -6.74
CA LEU A 5 0.15 15.34 -7.11
C LEU A 5 0.66 14.58 -5.87
N CYS A 6 1.10 15.31 -4.84
CA CYS A 6 1.56 14.73 -3.58
C CYS A 6 0.42 14.07 -2.78
N LEU A 7 -0.78 14.67 -2.82
CA LEU A 7 -1.97 14.09 -2.19
C LEU A 7 -2.43 12.83 -2.94
N THR A 8 -2.36 12.83 -4.28
CA THR A 8 -2.69 11.62 -5.06
C THR A 8 -1.74 10.46 -4.79
N SER A 9 -0.43 10.71 -4.65
CA SER A 9 0.53 9.64 -4.34
C SER A 9 0.30 9.06 -2.94
N LEU A 10 -0.09 9.91 -1.98
CA LEU A 10 -0.44 9.47 -0.63
C LEU A 10 -1.71 8.60 -0.60
N VAL A 11 -2.73 8.97 -1.37
CA VAL A 11 -3.95 8.15 -1.52
C VAL A 11 -3.62 6.81 -2.18
N VAL A 12 -2.83 6.81 -3.26
CA VAL A 12 -2.39 5.58 -3.92
C VAL A 12 -1.58 4.68 -2.97
N ALA A 13 -0.67 5.25 -2.18
CA ALA A 13 0.06 4.51 -1.17
C ALA A 13 -0.87 3.83 -0.16
N ALA A 14 -1.87 4.55 0.34
CA ALA A 14 -2.84 4.02 1.30
C ALA A 14 -3.69 2.89 0.69
N LEU A 15 -4.15 3.05 -0.54
CA LEU A 15 -4.91 2.01 -1.25
C LEU A 15 -4.08 0.75 -1.47
N LEU A 16 -2.82 0.89 -1.91
CA LEU A 16 -1.91 -0.23 -2.07
C LEU A 16 -1.64 -0.94 -0.75
N PHE A 17 -1.38 -0.18 0.31
CA PHE A 17 -1.14 -0.75 1.64
C PHE A 17 -2.35 -1.57 2.10
N ILE A 18 -3.58 -1.04 1.99
CA ILE A 18 -4.79 -1.76 2.40
C ILE A 18 -4.97 -3.03 1.56
N LEU A 19 -4.78 -2.94 0.25
CA LEU A 19 -4.97 -4.07 -0.66
C LEU A 19 -4.01 -5.22 -0.33
N PHE A 20 -2.71 -4.94 -0.25
CA PHE A 20 -1.69 -5.96 0.02
C PHE A 20 -1.66 -6.40 1.50
N ALA A 21 -2.02 -5.53 2.45
CA ALA A 21 -2.21 -5.95 3.85
C ALA A 21 -3.38 -6.90 3.99
N SER A 22 -4.47 -6.65 3.25
CA SER A 22 -5.65 -7.51 3.27
C SER A 22 -5.35 -8.86 2.64
N ASP A 23 -4.64 -8.91 1.51
CA ASP A 23 -4.25 -10.17 0.87
C ASP A 23 -3.32 -10.99 1.76
N PHE A 24 -2.28 -10.36 2.29
CA PHE A 24 -1.35 -11.01 3.22
C PHE A 24 -2.06 -11.54 4.47
N GLY A 25 -2.93 -10.73 5.08
CA GLY A 25 -3.67 -11.10 6.28
C GLY A 25 -4.67 -12.24 6.04
N MET A 26 -5.39 -12.22 4.91
CA MET A 26 -6.34 -13.27 4.54
C MET A 26 -5.63 -14.57 4.13
N SER A 27 -4.53 -14.47 3.39
CA SER A 27 -3.74 -15.65 3.02
C SER A 27 -3.09 -16.29 4.26
N MET A 28 -2.57 -15.50 5.20
CA MET A 28 -2.10 -16.02 6.50
C MET A 28 -3.21 -16.67 7.34
N ALA A 29 -4.47 -16.24 7.17
CA ALA A 29 -5.63 -16.85 7.82
C ALA A 29 -6.15 -18.11 7.09
N GLY A 30 -5.54 -18.51 5.97
CA GLY A 30 -5.99 -19.64 5.14
C GLY A 30 -7.28 -19.36 4.36
N MET A 31 -7.63 -18.09 4.17
CA MET A 31 -8.82 -17.63 3.44
C MET A 31 -8.49 -17.25 1.99
N ASP A 32 -7.72 -18.08 1.30
CA ASP A 32 -7.21 -17.80 -0.05
C ASP A 32 -8.35 -17.59 -1.08
N ASP A 33 -9.50 -18.25 -0.91
CA ASP A 33 -10.66 -18.09 -1.81
C ASP A 33 -11.24 -16.66 -1.84
N VAL A 34 -11.03 -15.88 -0.77
CA VAL A 34 -11.58 -14.53 -0.59
C VAL A 34 -10.49 -13.46 -0.67
N ALA A 35 -9.23 -13.87 -0.67
CA ALA A 35 -8.10 -12.97 -0.76
C ALA A 35 -8.02 -12.36 -2.18
N PRO A 36 -7.77 -11.04 -2.33
CA PRO A 36 -7.73 -10.33 -3.61
C PRO A 36 -6.86 -10.98 -4.69
N PHE A 37 -5.73 -11.55 -4.28
CA PHE A 37 -4.76 -12.25 -5.11
C PHE A 37 -4.62 -13.73 -4.72
N GLN A 38 -5.54 -14.27 -3.92
CA GLN A 38 -5.61 -15.69 -3.57
C GLN A 38 -4.33 -16.24 -2.91
N GLY A 39 -3.55 -15.39 -2.22
CA GLY A 39 -2.29 -15.81 -1.64
C GLY A 39 -1.24 -16.26 -2.68
N ALA A 40 -1.35 -15.80 -3.94
CA ALA A 40 -0.52 -16.28 -5.04
C ALA A 40 1.00 -16.12 -4.79
N SER A 41 1.41 -15.08 -4.07
CA SER A 41 2.80 -14.90 -3.69
C SER A 41 2.96 -14.06 -2.43
N MET A 42 3.27 -14.72 -1.31
CA MET A 42 3.58 -14.05 -0.04
C MET A 42 4.76 -13.06 -0.16
N MET A 43 5.71 -13.31 -1.08
CA MET A 43 6.82 -12.39 -1.35
C MET A 43 6.34 -11.08 -2.00
N MET A 44 5.33 -11.15 -2.88
CA MET A 44 4.73 -9.97 -3.50
C MET A 44 4.08 -9.09 -2.44
N ASP A 45 3.29 -9.67 -1.53
CA ASP A 45 2.58 -8.89 -0.54
C ASP A 45 3.52 -8.16 0.41
N ILE A 46 4.57 -8.82 0.92
CA ILE A 46 5.51 -8.14 1.82
C ILE A 46 6.30 -7.05 1.08
N ALA A 47 6.66 -7.29 -0.19
CA ALA A 47 7.37 -6.29 -0.99
C ALA A 47 6.50 -5.05 -1.20
N PHE A 48 5.24 -5.22 -1.61
CA PHE A 48 4.32 -4.11 -1.81
C PHE A 48 3.91 -3.42 -0.50
N LEU A 49 3.83 -4.14 0.62
CA LEU A 49 3.66 -3.54 1.95
C LEU A 49 4.81 -2.60 2.30
N ILE A 50 6.05 -3.05 2.13
CA ILE A 50 7.24 -2.21 2.43
C ILE A 50 7.29 -0.99 1.50
N LEU A 51 7.03 -1.19 0.20
CA LEU A 51 7.07 -0.12 -0.79
C LEU A 51 5.94 0.90 -0.58
N SER A 52 4.72 0.46 -0.29
CA SER A 52 3.58 1.35 -0.03
C SER A 52 3.77 2.19 1.23
N VAL A 53 4.31 1.62 2.31
CA VAL A 53 4.68 2.37 3.52
C VAL A 53 5.75 3.42 3.19
N THR A 54 6.80 3.03 2.47
CA THR A 54 7.89 3.94 2.08
C THR A 54 7.35 5.10 1.23
N LEU A 55 6.51 4.80 0.23
CA LEU A 55 5.90 5.78 -0.66
C LEU A 55 4.96 6.74 0.11
N GLY A 56 4.20 6.22 1.07
CA GLY A 56 3.36 7.00 1.97
C GLY A 56 4.18 7.96 2.84
N ILE A 57 5.27 7.49 3.44
CA ILE A 57 6.17 8.31 4.26
C ILE A 57 6.81 9.42 3.41
N LEU A 58 7.37 9.09 2.26
CA LEU A 58 7.99 10.08 1.37
C LEU A 58 6.97 11.11 0.88
N SER A 59 5.77 10.66 0.48
CA SER A 59 4.69 11.57 0.07
C SER A 59 4.25 12.47 1.22
N TRP A 60 4.19 11.96 2.45
CA TRP A 60 3.83 12.78 3.62
C TRP A 60 4.88 13.84 3.92
N ILE A 61 6.17 13.47 3.89
CA ILE A 61 7.27 14.43 4.10
C ILE A 61 7.21 15.54 3.04
N THR A 62 7.12 15.18 1.76
CA THR A 62 7.01 16.15 0.67
C THR A 62 5.74 17.01 0.78
N PHE A 63 4.61 16.45 1.22
CA PHE A 63 3.40 17.23 1.45
C PHE A 63 3.60 18.26 2.57
N ARG A 64 4.30 17.88 3.64
CA ARG A 64 4.64 18.76 4.78
C ARG A 64 5.59 19.90 4.40
N GLU A 65 6.42 19.72 3.38
CA GLU A 65 7.28 20.80 2.84
C GLU A 65 6.50 21.81 1.99
N GLN A 66 5.35 21.39 1.43
CA GLN A 66 4.54 22.23 0.55
C GLN A 66 3.43 23.00 1.29
N VAL A 67 3.10 22.64 2.54
CA VAL A 67 2.09 23.33 3.37
C VAL A 67 2.60 24.63 3.96
#